data_AF-A0AAV7HSJ3-F1
#
_entry.id   AF-A0AAV7HSJ3-F1
#
_cell.length_a   1.000
_cell.length_b   1.000
_cell.length_c   1.000
_cell.angle_alpha   90.00
_cell.angle_beta   90.00
_cell.angle_gamma   90.00
#
_symmetry.space_group_name_H-M   'P 1'
#
loop_
_entity.id
_entity.type
_entity.pdbx_description
1 polymer ?
#
loop_
_entity_poly.entity_id
_entity_poly.type
_entity_poly.pdbx_seq_one_letter_code
_entity_poly.pdbx_strand_id
1 'polypeptide(L)'
;MGIKLPKSAVFGSAVCTLVGTLYIIKDKLGGRTYEGTEKLTDKVVIVTGANTGIGKEVTRDLAKREAKIVMACRDLGKCEKTRKEIVLETKNKFIYCRLCDLASQSSIREFVKAFNQEHDRLDILINNAGVMRCPKSVTKDGIETQLGVNHMGHFLLTNLLLDKLKSSAPSRVVVVASVAHRRGKIKIEDLNSEQSYDAGDAYSQSKLANVLFAKELAKKLAGTEVAVNSVHPGLVDTEIMRHMSFTKSTVASLIIKPFFWLFIKTPKQGAQAVLNAALNPELQKLSGVYLSQFDIIKEEDETEEVKNTKLAEWLWVTSTKLKMKTNYISSDKIVEKEVLTHGSITNKPEEKSICHLKISDIKIPEHLNVELNSSLLEPGEKILVIGKADSEVDRQIERAVRWMGEGETSLVRINLPCPLAVELKITLVNHEKFKPIWDWTPEEKFIVAAQYKERGLKLMQENRVKDAFVCFSKAVSLIITLEPISDLQLPLELERKIDRLRTSLYNNMAMCQLKHENFEHAISLCSKVLARDKNNVRAMYRRGCAFAGVKNIESALFDFQRAAHIEPSNGLVWKKMVTYSKLWEEATKKSDNLLKKMFKI
;
A
#
# COMPACT_ATOMS: atom_id res chain seq x y z
N MET A 1 47.16 -53.59 39.96
CA MET A 1 47.59 -52.49 39.08
C MET A 1 46.39 -51.60 38.80
N GLY A 2 46.30 -50.44 39.44
CA GLY A 2 45.23 -49.46 39.14
C GLY A 2 45.60 -48.68 37.89
N ILE A 3 44.83 -48.84 36.82
CA ILE A 3 45.02 -48.08 35.58
C ILE A 3 44.75 -46.59 35.89
N LYS A 4 45.80 -45.76 35.97
CA LYS A 4 45.66 -44.31 36.08
C LYS A 4 45.39 -43.74 34.68
N LEU A 5 44.13 -43.49 34.37
CA LEU A 5 43.75 -42.79 33.14
C LEU A 5 44.30 -41.35 33.15
N PRO A 6 44.83 -40.85 32.03
CA PRO A 6 45.29 -39.46 31.94
C PRO A 6 44.11 -38.49 32.14
N LYS A 7 44.34 -37.40 32.87
CA LYS A 7 43.29 -36.41 33.19
C LYS A 7 42.56 -35.88 31.95
N SER A 8 43.25 -35.78 30.81
CA SER A 8 42.68 -35.39 29.52
C SER A 8 41.67 -36.40 28.99
N ALA A 9 41.89 -37.71 29.17
CA ALA A 9 40.94 -38.75 28.76
C ALA A 9 39.69 -38.75 29.65
N VAL A 10 39.85 -38.54 30.96
CA VAL A 10 38.72 -38.40 31.90
C VAL A 10 37.90 -37.15 31.57
N PHE A 11 38.57 -36.02 31.33
CA PHE A 11 37.91 -34.78 30.92
C PHE A 11 37.20 -34.93 29.57
N GLY A 12 37.85 -35.52 28.57
CA GLY A 12 37.25 -35.80 27.26
C GLY A 12 36.01 -36.70 27.37
N SER A 13 36.07 -37.76 28.17
CA SER A 13 34.92 -38.63 28.42
C SER A 13 33.77 -37.87 29.11
N ALA A 14 34.06 -37.03 30.11
CA ALA A 14 33.04 -36.24 30.79
C ALA A 14 32.35 -35.24 29.83
N VAL A 15 33.12 -34.60 28.96
CA VAL A 15 32.58 -33.70 27.92
C VAL A 15 31.71 -34.46 26.93
N CYS A 16 32.14 -35.62 26.42
CA CYS A 16 31.35 -36.44 25.50
C CYS A 16 30.03 -36.91 26.15
N THR A 17 30.05 -37.35 27.41
CA THR A 17 28.85 -37.75 28.14
C THR A 17 27.90 -36.57 28.35
N LEU A 18 28.42 -35.38 28.67
CA LEU A 18 27.61 -34.17 28.82
C LEU A 18 26.94 -33.79 27.49
N VAL A 19 27.69 -33.78 26.39
CA VAL A 19 27.17 -33.47 25.04
C VAL A 19 26.12 -34.49 24.61
N GLY A 20 26.39 -35.79 24.80
CA GLY A 20 25.43 -36.86 24.49
C GLY A 20 24.15 -36.75 25.31
N THR A 21 24.27 -36.47 26.61
CA THR A 21 23.11 -36.26 27.50
C THR A 21 22.29 -35.05 27.08
N LEU A 22 22.94 -33.91 26.77
CA LEU A 22 22.26 -32.72 26.26
C LEU A 22 21.55 -32.98 24.92
N TYR A 23 22.13 -33.79 24.04
CA TYR A 23 21.50 -34.18 22.77
C TYR A 23 20.24 -35.03 22.99
N ILE A 24 20.30 -36.02 23.90
CA ILE A 24 19.14 -36.85 24.26
C ILE A 24 18.04 -36.00 24.90
N ILE A 25 18.41 -35.07 25.80
CA ILE A 25 17.46 -34.13 26.40
C ILE A 25 16.80 -33.28 25.32
N LYS A 26 17.59 -32.73 24.39
CA LYS A 26 17.08 -31.96 23.25
C LYS A 26 16.11 -32.76 22.39
N ASP A 27 16.44 -34.02 22.10
CA ASP A 27 15.59 -34.88 21.30
C ASP A 27 14.25 -35.15 21.99
N LYS A 28 14.28 -35.47 23.29
CA LYS A 28 13.05 -35.61 24.11
C LYS A 28 12.23 -34.32 24.18
N LEU A 29 12.87 -33.16 24.30
CA LEU A 29 12.20 -31.85 24.27
C LEU A 29 11.63 -31.49 22.89
N GLY A 30 12.09 -32.17 21.83
CA GLY A 30 11.56 -32.06 20.47
C GLY A 30 10.09 -32.44 20.33
N GLY A 31 9.57 -33.26 21.25
CA GLY A 31 8.18 -33.70 21.29
C GLY A 31 7.90 -34.90 20.38
N ARG A 32 6.61 -35.23 20.24
CA ARG A 32 6.12 -36.41 19.50
C ARG A 32 6.35 -36.31 18.00
N THR A 33 6.60 -37.45 17.37
CA THR A 33 6.61 -37.65 15.91
C THR A 33 5.28 -38.20 15.43
N TYR A 34 4.86 -37.81 14.23
CA TYR A 34 3.69 -38.41 13.60
C TYR A 34 4.12 -39.71 12.93
N GLU A 35 3.55 -40.84 13.37
CA GLU A 35 3.95 -42.19 12.95
C GLU A 35 2.98 -42.83 11.96
N GLY A 36 1.91 -42.11 11.54
CA GLY A 36 0.95 -42.63 10.58
C GLY A 36 1.62 -42.99 9.25
N THR A 37 1.13 -44.05 8.59
CA THR A 37 1.72 -44.61 7.37
C THR A 37 0.86 -44.36 6.12
N GLU A 38 -0.08 -43.42 6.20
CA GLU A 38 -1.02 -43.11 5.14
C GLU A 38 -0.30 -42.70 3.85
N LYS A 39 -0.72 -43.31 2.74
CA LYS A 39 -0.35 -42.89 1.40
C LYS A 39 -1.31 -41.80 0.90
N LEU A 40 -0.76 -40.85 0.16
CA LEU A 40 -1.45 -39.71 -0.42
C LEU A 40 -1.43 -39.76 -1.95
N THR A 41 -1.29 -40.96 -2.53
CA THR A 41 -1.39 -41.17 -3.97
C THR A 41 -2.71 -40.55 -4.48
N ASP A 42 -2.62 -39.78 -5.56
CA ASP A 42 -3.72 -39.02 -6.19
C ASP A 42 -4.35 -37.89 -5.34
N LYS A 43 -3.83 -37.62 -4.13
CA LYS A 43 -4.27 -36.49 -3.31
C LYS A 43 -3.53 -35.22 -3.69
N VAL A 44 -4.27 -34.11 -3.79
CA VAL A 44 -3.74 -32.79 -4.12
C VAL A 44 -3.67 -31.93 -2.86
N VAL A 45 -2.47 -31.41 -2.58
CA VAL A 45 -2.18 -30.64 -1.38
C VAL A 45 -1.61 -29.27 -1.74
N ILE A 46 -2.15 -28.20 -1.15
CA ILE A 46 -1.55 -26.87 -1.19
C ILE A 46 -0.84 -26.61 0.14
N VAL A 47 0.42 -26.18 0.08
CA VAL A 47 1.16 -25.72 1.26
C VAL A 47 1.65 -24.29 1.02
N THR A 48 1.16 -23.34 1.82
CA THR A 48 1.64 -21.95 1.76
C THR A 48 2.98 -21.82 2.50
N GLY A 49 3.93 -21.09 1.93
CA GLY A 49 5.26 -20.90 2.55
C GLY A 49 6.07 -22.20 2.63
N ALA A 50 5.96 -23.04 1.60
CA ALA A 50 6.57 -24.37 1.52
C ALA A 50 8.09 -24.37 1.27
N ASN A 51 8.71 -23.23 1.02
CA ASN A 51 10.11 -23.14 0.61
C ASN A 51 11.11 -23.09 1.78
N THR A 52 10.67 -22.87 3.02
CA THR A 52 11.56 -22.80 4.19
C THR A 52 10.89 -23.36 5.45
N GLY A 53 11.70 -23.62 6.49
CA GLY A 53 11.21 -23.95 7.83
C GLY A 53 10.23 -25.12 7.87
N ILE A 54 9.15 -24.96 8.64
CA ILE A 54 8.11 -25.99 8.85
C ILE A 54 7.45 -26.39 7.52
N GLY A 55 7.10 -25.43 6.67
CA GLY A 55 6.44 -25.70 5.39
C GLY A 55 7.26 -26.59 4.46
N LYS A 56 8.60 -26.42 4.46
CA LYS A 56 9.52 -27.28 3.70
C LYS A 56 9.49 -28.72 4.21
N GLU A 57 9.55 -28.92 5.52
CA GLU A 57 9.56 -30.25 6.12
C GLU A 57 8.20 -30.96 5.98
N VAL A 58 7.09 -30.22 6.11
CA VAL A 58 5.75 -30.73 5.79
C VAL A 58 5.68 -31.18 4.34
N THR A 59 6.14 -30.34 3.40
CA THR A 59 6.17 -30.68 1.96
C THR A 59 7.01 -31.91 1.68
N ARG A 60 8.17 -32.04 2.33
CA ARG A 60 9.05 -33.22 2.21
C ARG A 60 8.35 -34.50 2.67
N ASP A 61 7.68 -34.47 3.82
CA ASP A 61 6.99 -35.65 4.35
C ASP A 61 5.80 -36.06 3.47
N LEU A 62 4.97 -35.10 3.07
CA LEU A 62 3.87 -35.32 2.12
C LEU A 62 4.37 -35.88 0.77
N ALA A 63 5.55 -35.42 0.31
CA ALA A 63 6.15 -35.91 -0.92
C ALA A 63 6.60 -37.38 -0.79
N LYS A 64 7.15 -37.79 0.36
CA LYS A 64 7.46 -39.20 0.67
C LYS A 64 6.22 -40.08 0.67
N ARG A 65 5.05 -39.51 0.94
CA ARG A 65 3.74 -40.17 0.89
C ARG A 65 3.07 -40.10 -0.49
N GLU A 66 3.81 -39.75 -1.55
CA GLU A 66 3.34 -39.74 -2.94
C GLU A 66 2.28 -38.67 -3.28
N ALA A 67 2.10 -37.65 -2.42
CA ALA A 67 1.14 -36.56 -2.68
C ALA A 67 1.50 -35.73 -3.92
N LYS A 68 0.48 -35.20 -4.60
CA LYS A 68 0.64 -34.11 -5.56
C LYS A 68 0.63 -32.78 -4.82
N ILE A 69 1.74 -32.04 -4.83
CA ILE A 69 1.91 -30.87 -3.96
C ILE A 69 2.10 -29.59 -4.76
N VAL A 70 1.29 -28.58 -4.43
CA VAL A 70 1.45 -27.20 -4.91
C VAL A 70 2.09 -26.37 -3.80
N MET A 71 3.36 -26.04 -4.01
CA MET A 71 4.15 -25.15 -3.16
C MET A 71 3.79 -23.70 -3.49
N ALA A 72 2.89 -23.11 -2.69
CA ALA A 72 2.42 -21.74 -2.85
C ALA A 72 3.36 -20.76 -2.12
N CYS A 73 4.23 -20.08 -2.88
CA CYS A 73 5.32 -19.28 -2.33
C CYS A 73 5.45 -17.92 -3.02
N ARG A 74 5.90 -16.91 -2.25
CA ARG A 74 6.25 -15.57 -2.73
C ARG A 74 7.48 -15.55 -3.63
N ASP A 75 8.53 -16.26 -3.21
CA ASP A 75 9.83 -16.27 -3.88
C ASP A 75 9.96 -17.56 -4.68
N LEU A 76 9.69 -17.48 -5.98
CA LEU A 76 9.75 -18.63 -6.88
C LEU A 76 11.16 -19.20 -7.02
N GLY A 77 12.21 -18.38 -6.95
CA GLY A 77 13.60 -18.85 -7.06
C GLY A 77 13.97 -19.77 -5.89
N LYS A 78 13.69 -19.33 -4.65
CA LYS A 78 13.88 -20.17 -3.45
C LYS A 78 12.95 -21.38 -3.43
N CYS A 79 11.72 -21.20 -3.92
CA CYS A 79 10.74 -22.29 -4.02
C CYS A 79 11.26 -23.40 -4.94
N GLU A 80 11.74 -23.04 -6.14
CA GLU A 80 12.24 -23.98 -7.13
C GLU A 80 13.50 -24.72 -6.67
N LYS A 81 14.39 -24.04 -5.95
CA LYS A 81 15.56 -24.69 -5.32
C LYS A 81 15.11 -25.77 -4.33
N THR A 82 14.18 -25.42 -3.44
CA THR A 82 13.64 -26.34 -2.43
C THR A 82 12.89 -27.51 -3.08
N ARG A 83 12.11 -27.23 -4.13
CA ARG A 83 11.40 -28.24 -4.91
C ARG A 83 12.39 -29.27 -5.46
N LYS A 84 13.47 -28.84 -6.12
CA LYS A 84 14.48 -29.75 -6.67
C LYS A 84 15.11 -30.64 -5.59
N GLU A 85 15.45 -30.07 -4.44
CA GLU A 85 15.98 -30.84 -3.30
C GLU A 85 15.00 -31.94 -2.86
N ILE A 86 13.71 -31.61 -2.69
CA ILE A 86 12.70 -32.56 -2.25
C ILE A 86 12.42 -33.62 -3.32
N VAL A 87 12.34 -33.25 -4.61
CA VAL A 87 12.14 -34.21 -5.70
C VAL A 87 13.28 -35.23 -5.75
N LEU A 88 14.54 -34.78 -5.59
CA LEU A 88 15.70 -35.68 -5.58
C LEU A 88 15.69 -36.63 -4.37
N GLU A 89 15.33 -36.13 -3.19
CA GLU A 89 15.28 -36.94 -1.96
C GLU A 89 14.15 -37.97 -1.97
N THR A 90 12.97 -37.56 -2.44
CA THR A 90 11.73 -38.35 -2.33
C THR A 90 11.38 -39.13 -3.59
N LYS A 91 12.03 -38.83 -4.71
CA LYS A 91 11.71 -39.33 -6.06
C LYS A 91 10.29 -39.02 -6.54
N ASN A 92 9.56 -38.15 -5.84
CA ASN A 92 8.23 -37.71 -6.23
C ASN A 92 8.33 -36.51 -7.18
N LYS A 93 7.94 -36.70 -8.44
CA LYS A 93 7.96 -35.65 -9.48
C LYS A 93 6.77 -34.69 -9.44
N PHE A 94 5.72 -34.99 -8.67
CA PHE A 94 4.46 -34.25 -8.65
C PHE A 94 4.48 -33.10 -7.64
N ILE A 95 5.53 -32.31 -7.67
CA ILE A 95 5.71 -31.13 -6.82
C ILE A 95 5.82 -29.92 -7.74
N TYR A 96 4.97 -28.91 -7.54
CA TYR A 96 4.83 -27.75 -8.41
C TYR A 96 5.02 -26.45 -7.62
N CYS A 97 5.88 -25.56 -8.11
CA CYS A 97 6.00 -24.20 -7.58
C CYS A 97 4.98 -23.30 -8.25
N ARG A 98 4.24 -22.53 -7.46
CA ARG A 98 3.30 -21.51 -7.96
C ARG A 98 3.45 -20.23 -7.13
N LEU A 99 3.41 -19.09 -7.81
CA LEU A 99 3.52 -17.78 -7.16
C LEU A 99 2.26 -17.55 -6.34
N CYS A 100 2.42 -17.30 -5.05
CA CYS A 100 1.34 -16.87 -4.17
C CYS A 100 1.92 -15.90 -3.14
N ASP A 101 1.73 -14.62 -3.38
CA ASP A 101 2.08 -13.56 -2.44
C ASP A 101 0.86 -13.22 -1.57
N LEU A 102 0.85 -13.73 -0.33
CA LEU A 102 -0.24 -13.50 0.62
C LEU A 102 -0.38 -12.02 1.04
N ALA A 103 0.60 -11.18 0.74
CA ALA A 103 0.51 -9.72 0.91
C ALA A 103 -0.15 -9.01 -0.30
N SER A 104 -0.79 -9.76 -1.20
CA SER A 104 -1.41 -9.25 -2.43
C SER A 104 -2.66 -10.04 -2.79
N GLN A 105 -3.84 -9.44 -2.66
CA GLN A 105 -5.10 -10.10 -3.02
C GLN A 105 -5.18 -10.46 -4.51
N SER A 106 -4.60 -9.65 -5.40
CA SER A 106 -4.51 -9.99 -6.84
C SER A 106 -3.69 -11.26 -7.07
N SER A 107 -2.50 -11.37 -6.44
CA SER A 107 -1.67 -12.57 -6.53
C SER A 107 -2.40 -13.82 -6.02
N ILE A 108 -3.15 -13.71 -4.92
CA ILE A 108 -3.95 -14.82 -4.39
C ILE A 108 -5.02 -15.26 -5.39
N ARG A 109 -5.72 -14.32 -6.03
CA ARG A 109 -6.76 -14.62 -7.02
C ARG A 109 -6.19 -15.25 -8.29
N GLU A 110 -5.06 -14.76 -8.77
CA GLU A 110 -4.32 -15.34 -9.90
C GLU A 110 -3.86 -16.76 -9.58
N PHE A 111 -3.31 -16.98 -8.38
CA PHE A 111 -2.94 -18.31 -7.90
C PHE A 111 -4.13 -19.27 -7.91
N VAL A 112 -5.27 -18.87 -7.33
CA VAL A 112 -6.46 -19.73 -7.27
C VAL A 112 -7.03 -19.99 -8.66
N LYS A 113 -7.05 -18.98 -9.54
CA LYS A 113 -7.48 -19.15 -10.93
C LYS A 113 -6.63 -20.20 -11.65
N ALA A 114 -5.30 -20.09 -11.56
CA ALA A 114 -4.39 -21.06 -12.15
C ALA A 114 -4.55 -22.45 -11.52
N PHE A 115 -4.64 -22.54 -10.19
CA PHE A 115 -4.84 -23.81 -9.49
C PHE A 115 -6.11 -24.52 -9.95
N ASN A 116 -7.23 -23.81 -10.06
CA ASN A 116 -8.51 -24.37 -10.48
C ASN A 116 -8.51 -24.84 -11.95
N GLN A 117 -7.65 -24.26 -12.80
CA GLN A 117 -7.47 -24.69 -14.18
C GLN A 117 -6.57 -25.94 -14.30
N GLU A 118 -5.60 -26.08 -13.39
CA GLU A 118 -4.57 -27.14 -13.45
C GLU A 118 -4.95 -28.40 -12.67
N HIS A 119 -5.86 -28.29 -11.71
CA HIS A 119 -6.19 -29.35 -10.78
C HIS A 119 -7.69 -29.48 -10.59
N ASP A 120 -8.20 -30.71 -10.66
CA ASP A 120 -9.64 -30.99 -10.50
C ASP A 120 -10.08 -31.09 -9.05
N ARG A 121 -9.15 -31.36 -8.13
CA ARG A 121 -9.40 -31.59 -6.70
C ARG A 121 -8.42 -30.84 -5.79
N LEU A 122 -8.82 -30.65 -4.53
CA LEU A 122 -7.99 -30.16 -3.44
C LEU A 122 -8.36 -30.90 -2.15
N ASP A 123 -7.49 -31.78 -1.69
CA ASP A 123 -7.73 -32.64 -0.54
C ASP A 123 -7.24 -32.04 0.77
N ILE A 124 -6.13 -31.32 0.74
CA ILE A 124 -5.53 -30.71 1.94
C ILE A 124 -5.04 -29.30 1.61
N LEU A 125 -5.53 -28.31 2.36
CA LEU A 125 -5.01 -26.94 2.35
C LEU A 125 -4.28 -26.66 3.66
N ILE A 126 -2.98 -26.40 3.59
CA ILE A 126 -2.15 -26.05 4.74
C ILE A 126 -1.80 -24.56 4.69
N ASN A 127 -2.51 -23.78 5.49
CA ASN A 127 -2.27 -22.35 5.73
C ASN A 127 -1.10 -22.19 6.72
N ASN A 128 0.12 -22.43 6.23
CA ASN A 128 1.34 -22.46 7.03
C ASN A 128 2.15 -21.15 7.01
N ALA A 129 2.13 -20.40 5.90
CA ALA A 129 2.96 -19.21 5.75
C ALA A 129 2.75 -18.20 6.88
N GLY A 130 3.79 -17.43 7.20
CA GLY A 130 3.64 -16.35 8.14
C GLY A 130 4.88 -15.50 8.34
N VAL A 131 4.65 -14.34 8.94
CA VAL A 131 5.65 -13.37 9.33
C VAL A 131 5.44 -12.98 10.80
N MET A 132 6.53 -12.64 11.49
CA MET A 132 6.51 -12.38 12.93
C MET A 132 7.37 -11.17 13.29
N ARG A 133 6.85 -10.33 14.19
CA ARG A 133 7.50 -9.14 14.73
C ARG A 133 8.13 -8.24 13.67
N CYS A 134 7.43 -8.05 12.56
CA CYS A 134 7.89 -7.19 11.48
C CYS A 134 7.86 -5.72 11.93
N PRO A 135 8.72 -4.84 11.38
CA PRO A 135 8.51 -3.40 11.48
C PRO A 135 7.13 -3.00 10.93
N LYS A 136 6.54 -1.91 11.45
CA LYS A 136 5.24 -1.41 10.97
C LYS A 136 5.32 -1.17 9.46
N SER A 137 4.47 -1.87 8.73
CA SER A 137 4.39 -1.82 7.27
C SER A 137 3.04 -2.37 6.84
N VAL A 138 2.63 -2.04 5.62
CA VAL A 138 1.36 -2.50 5.04
C VAL A 138 1.58 -3.37 3.81
N THR A 139 0.65 -4.29 3.56
CA THR A 139 0.57 -5.10 2.34
C THR A 139 0.23 -4.23 1.13
N LYS A 140 0.24 -4.81 -0.08
CA LYS A 140 -0.18 -4.10 -1.31
C LYS A 140 -1.64 -3.62 -1.24
N ASP A 141 -2.43 -4.23 -0.36
CA ASP A 141 -3.84 -3.93 -0.15
C ASP A 141 -4.08 -3.00 1.06
N GLY A 142 -3.02 -2.42 1.64
CA GLY A 142 -3.13 -1.44 2.74
C GLY A 142 -3.41 -2.04 4.13
N ILE A 143 -3.22 -3.34 4.31
CA ILE A 143 -3.44 -4.05 5.58
C ILE A 143 -2.10 -4.18 6.31
N GLU A 144 -2.07 -4.04 7.64
CA GLU A 144 -0.90 -4.31 8.48
C GLU A 144 -0.31 -5.67 8.11
N THR A 145 1.01 -5.73 7.93
CA THR A 145 1.67 -6.86 7.26
C THR A 145 1.48 -8.20 7.98
N GLN A 146 1.49 -8.25 9.31
CA GLN A 146 1.31 -9.50 10.06
C GLN A 146 -0.13 -10.00 9.99
N LEU A 147 -1.12 -9.13 10.19
CA LEU A 147 -2.54 -9.45 9.99
C LEU A 147 -2.84 -9.80 8.53
N GLY A 148 -2.28 -9.02 7.61
CA GLY A 148 -2.43 -9.15 6.17
C GLY A 148 -1.95 -10.49 5.65
N VAL A 149 -0.72 -10.87 5.99
CA VAL A 149 -0.11 -12.13 5.52
C VAL A 149 -0.62 -13.34 6.30
N ASN A 150 -0.65 -13.26 7.64
CA ASN A 150 -0.90 -14.45 8.46
C ASN A 150 -2.38 -14.86 8.45
N HIS A 151 -3.29 -13.88 8.39
CA HIS A 151 -4.74 -14.10 8.49
C HIS A 151 -5.47 -13.71 7.20
N MET A 152 -5.43 -12.43 6.79
CA MET A 152 -6.29 -11.94 5.69
C MET A 152 -6.00 -12.61 4.34
N GLY A 153 -4.73 -12.85 4.01
CA GLY A 153 -4.33 -13.57 2.80
C GLY A 153 -4.82 -15.02 2.81
N HIS A 154 -4.66 -15.72 3.93
CA HIS A 154 -5.17 -17.08 4.09
C HIS A 154 -6.69 -17.16 4.13
N PHE A 155 -7.35 -16.17 4.74
CA PHE A 155 -8.80 -16.03 4.76
C PHE A 155 -9.32 -15.94 3.32
N LEU A 156 -8.75 -15.06 2.49
CA LEU A 156 -9.12 -14.94 1.09
C LEU A 156 -8.83 -16.23 0.31
N LEU A 157 -7.60 -16.76 0.42
CA LEU A 157 -7.17 -17.98 -0.27
C LEU A 157 -8.12 -19.15 0.01
N THR A 158 -8.39 -19.40 1.30
CA THR A 158 -9.25 -20.50 1.74
C THR A 158 -10.66 -20.31 1.21
N ASN A 159 -11.24 -19.10 1.35
CA ASN A 159 -12.60 -18.82 0.88
C ASN A 159 -12.76 -19.01 -0.64
N LEU A 160 -11.75 -18.65 -1.45
CA LEU A 160 -11.78 -18.86 -2.90
C LEU A 160 -11.62 -20.33 -3.31
N LEU A 161 -11.10 -21.18 -2.42
CA LEU A 161 -10.90 -22.61 -2.65
C LEU A 161 -11.99 -23.48 -2.00
N LEU A 162 -12.98 -22.88 -1.32
CA LEU A 162 -13.98 -23.64 -0.56
C LEU A 162 -14.80 -24.59 -1.43
N ASP A 163 -15.25 -24.16 -2.59
CA ASP A 163 -16.07 -25.02 -3.46
C ASP A 163 -15.25 -26.22 -3.95
N LYS A 164 -13.95 -26.02 -4.21
CA LYS A 164 -13.01 -27.09 -4.58
C LYS A 164 -12.75 -28.06 -3.43
N LEU A 165 -12.60 -27.56 -2.20
CA LEU A 165 -12.45 -28.37 -1.00
C LEU A 165 -13.70 -29.23 -0.76
N LYS A 166 -14.90 -28.63 -0.88
CA LYS A 166 -16.18 -29.33 -0.74
C LYS A 166 -16.37 -30.40 -1.81
N SER A 167 -16.07 -30.09 -3.08
CA SER A 167 -16.17 -31.08 -4.17
C SER A 167 -15.16 -32.21 -4.06
N SER A 168 -14.11 -32.02 -3.26
CA SER A 168 -13.05 -33.01 -3.03
C SER A 168 -13.21 -33.76 -1.70
N ALA A 169 -14.32 -33.54 -0.99
CA ALA A 169 -14.56 -34.15 0.30
C ALA A 169 -14.46 -35.69 0.24
N PRO A 170 -13.93 -36.36 1.29
CA PRO A 170 -13.40 -35.78 2.52
C PRO A 170 -12.09 -35.01 2.29
N SER A 171 -12.03 -33.77 2.80
CA SER A 171 -10.89 -32.86 2.65
C SER A 171 -10.60 -32.11 3.95
N ARG A 172 -9.45 -31.44 4.02
CA ARG A 172 -8.96 -30.78 5.24
C ARG A 172 -8.40 -29.39 5.00
N VAL A 173 -8.62 -28.50 5.97
CA VAL A 173 -7.92 -27.22 6.10
C VAL A 173 -7.17 -27.19 7.42
N VAL A 174 -5.85 -27.02 7.36
CA VAL A 174 -4.99 -26.88 8.54
C VAL A 174 -4.51 -25.44 8.63
N VAL A 175 -4.86 -24.76 9.73
CA VAL A 175 -4.48 -23.36 9.98
C VAL A 175 -3.38 -23.29 11.01
N VAL A 176 -2.18 -22.87 10.61
CA VAL A 176 -1.04 -22.79 11.53
C VAL A 176 -1.14 -21.53 12.41
N ALA A 177 -1.38 -21.76 13.69
CA ALA A 177 -1.47 -20.76 14.75
C ALA A 177 -0.18 -20.70 15.58
N SER A 178 -0.24 -20.12 16.78
CA SER A 178 0.88 -20.02 17.70
C SER A 178 0.40 -19.90 19.14
N VAL A 179 1.18 -20.33 20.13
CA VAL A 179 0.93 -20.03 21.56
C VAL A 179 0.78 -18.53 21.83
N ALA A 180 1.34 -17.67 20.97
CA ALA A 180 1.16 -16.22 21.03
C ALA A 180 -0.32 -15.78 21.00
N HIS A 181 -1.21 -16.58 20.39
CA HIS A 181 -2.64 -16.28 20.37
C HIS A 181 -3.25 -16.13 21.77
N ARG A 182 -2.71 -16.84 22.78
CA ARG A 182 -3.19 -16.77 24.16
C ARG A 182 -3.03 -15.39 24.81
N ARG A 183 -2.10 -14.58 24.29
CA ARG A 183 -1.91 -13.18 24.69
C ARG A 183 -2.49 -12.19 23.68
N GLY A 184 -3.01 -12.69 22.57
CA GLY A 184 -3.61 -11.88 21.53
C GLY A 184 -4.91 -11.26 22.01
N LYS A 185 -5.20 -10.07 21.48
CA LYS A 185 -6.52 -9.44 21.55
C LYS A 185 -6.83 -8.90 20.16
N ILE A 186 -8.08 -9.02 19.73
CA ILE A 186 -8.54 -8.39 18.50
C ILE A 186 -8.86 -6.93 18.82
N LYS A 187 -8.07 -6.00 18.30
CA LYS A 187 -8.32 -4.56 18.44
C LYS A 187 -9.45 -4.16 17.50
N ILE A 188 -10.70 -4.13 17.98
CA ILE A 188 -11.87 -3.85 17.13
C ILE A 188 -11.78 -2.46 16.50
N GLU A 189 -11.35 -1.47 17.26
CA GLU A 189 -11.29 -0.04 16.87
C GLU A 189 -10.03 0.30 16.07
N ASP A 190 -8.99 -0.54 16.14
CA ASP A 190 -7.70 -0.33 15.47
C ASP A 190 -7.12 -1.65 14.94
N LEU A 191 -7.95 -2.41 14.21
CA LEU A 191 -7.60 -3.74 13.72
C LEU A 191 -6.31 -3.70 12.88
N ASN A 192 -6.14 -2.61 12.12
CA ASN A 192 -5.01 -2.36 11.24
C ASN A 192 -3.79 -1.74 11.95
N SER A 193 -3.84 -1.54 13.27
CA SER A 193 -2.77 -0.92 14.07
C SER A 193 -2.29 0.42 13.51
N GLU A 194 -3.23 1.24 13.02
CA GLU A 194 -3.01 2.57 12.47
C GLU A 194 -2.59 3.53 13.60
N GLN A 195 -3.24 3.45 14.77
CA GLN A 195 -3.02 4.36 15.90
C GLN A 195 -1.78 3.97 16.71
N SER A 196 -1.64 2.68 17.05
CA SER A 196 -0.52 2.19 17.86
C SER A 196 -0.06 0.79 17.40
N TYR A 197 1.25 0.64 17.21
CA TYR A 197 1.85 -0.59 16.73
C TYR A 197 2.91 -1.12 17.68
N ASP A 198 2.63 -2.29 18.26
CA ASP A 198 3.63 -3.17 18.83
C ASP A 198 3.74 -4.44 17.96
N ALA A 199 4.97 -4.81 17.63
CA ALA A 199 5.23 -5.90 16.70
C ALA A 199 4.86 -7.28 17.28
N GLY A 200 4.93 -7.46 18.61
CA GLY A 200 4.52 -8.67 19.31
C GLY A 200 3.01 -8.78 19.45
N ASP A 201 2.33 -7.67 19.74
CA ASP A 201 0.88 -7.61 19.84
C ASP A 201 0.22 -7.84 18.47
N ALA A 202 0.73 -7.20 17.41
CA ALA A 202 0.25 -7.43 16.05
C ALA A 202 0.40 -8.89 15.62
N TYR A 203 1.51 -9.54 15.99
CA TYR A 203 1.69 -10.97 15.76
C TYR A 203 0.66 -11.81 16.54
N SER A 204 0.51 -11.54 17.83
CA SER A 204 -0.41 -12.26 18.72
C SER A 204 -1.86 -12.10 18.26
N GLN A 205 -2.26 -10.89 17.85
CA GLN A 205 -3.55 -10.61 17.20
C GLN A 205 -3.74 -11.44 15.94
N SER A 206 -2.74 -11.49 15.04
CA SER A 206 -2.84 -12.27 13.80
C SER A 206 -2.98 -13.78 14.05
N LYS A 207 -2.37 -14.30 15.14
CA LYS A 207 -2.46 -15.72 15.49
C LYS A 207 -3.72 -16.06 16.25
N LEU A 208 -4.30 -15.13 17.01
CA LEU A 208 -5.66 -15.24 17.54
C LEU A 208 -6.70 -15.25 16.40
N ALA A 209 -6.54 -14.37 15.42
CA ALA A 209 -7.40 -14.33 14.24
C ALA A 209 -7.43 -15.67 13.48
N ASN A 210 -6.28 -16.36 13.37
CA ASN A 210 -6.21 -17.71 12.78
C ASN A 210 -7.02 -18.77 13.54
N VAL A 211 -7.02 -18.73 14.88
CA VAL A 211 -7.78 -19.69 15.72
C VAL A 211 -9.28 -19.41 15.59
N LEU A 212 -9.68 -18.14 15.70
CA LEU A 212 -11.08 -17.71 15.51
C LEU A 212 -11.58 -18.05 14.10
N PHE A 213 -10.75 -17.86 13.09
CA PHE A 213 -11.06 -18.22 11.71
C PHE A 213 -11.31 -19.72 11.54
N ALA A 214 -10.46 -20.58 12.11
CA ALA A 214 -10.63 -22.02 12.00
C ALA A 214 -11.94 -22.48 12.65
N LYS A 215 -12.29 -21.94 13.83
CA LYS A 215 -13.56 -22.23 14.52
C LYS A 215 -14.78 -21.77 13.72
N GLU A 216 -14.78 -20.53 13.26
CA GLU A 216 -15.91 -19.99 12.49
C GLU A 216 -16.04 -20.68 11.12
N LEU A 217 -14.93 -21.02 10.47
CA LEU A 217 -14.95 -21.78 9.22
C LEU A 217 -15.50 -23.19 9.44
N ALA A 218 -15.10 -23.89 10.52
CA ALA A 218 -15.63 -25.20 10.87
C ALA A 218 -17.15 -25.16 11.08
N LYS A 219 -17.65 -24.15 11.80
CA LYS A 219 -19.10 -23.92 11.98
C LYS A 219 -19.81 -23.75 10.64
N LYS A 220 -19.24 -22.97 9.71
CA LYS A 220 -19.81 -22.74 8.38
C LYS A 220 -19.75 -23.94 7.44
N LEU A 221 -18.84 -24.88 7.68
CA LEU A 221 -18.64 -26.09 6.87
C LEU A 221 -19.26 -27.34 7.49
N ALA A 222 -20.03 -27.20 8.57
CA ALA A 222 -20.79 -28.29 9.17
C ALA A 222 -21.64 -29.01 8.09
N GLY A 223 -21.52 -30.34 8.02
CA GLY A 223 -22.22 -31.17 7.05
C GLY A 223 -21.55 -31.31 5.67
N THR A 224 -20.36 -30.72 5.44
CA THR A 224 -19.67 -30.79 4.14
C THR A 224 -18.49 -31.77 4.08
N GLU A 225 -18.23 -32.51 5.17
CA GLU A 225 -17.06 -33.41 5.33
C GLU A 225 -15.68 -32.74 5.15
N VAL A 226 -15.64 -31.41 5.14
CA VAL A 226 -14.41 -30.63 5.18
C VAL A 226 -14.02 -30.35 6.63
N ALA A 227 -12.96 -31.00 7.11
CA ALA A 227 -12.44 -30.79 8.46
C ALA A 227 -11.52 -29.56 8.51
N VAL A 228 -11.71 -28.69 9.50
CA VAL A 228 -10.93 -27.45 9.65
C VAL A 228 -10.38 -27.37 11.05
N ASN A 229 -9.06 -27.50 11.19
CA ASN A 229 -8.42 -27.50 12.50
C ASN A 229 -7.25 -26.50 12.53
N SER A 230 -7.03 -25.89 13.70
CA SER A 230 -5.90 -25.00 13.92
C SER A 230 -4.83 -25.69 14.78
N VAL A 231 -3.55 -25.39 14.52
CA VAL A 231 -2.44 -26.07 15.19
C VAL A 231 -1.31 -25.12 15.56
N HIS A 232 -0.80 -25.26 16.78
CA HIS A 232 0.45 -24.66 17.22
C HIS A 232 1.59 -25.70 17.22
N PRO A 233 2.66 -25.49 16.42
CA PRO A 233 3.74 -26.47 16.28
C PRO A 233 4.82 -26.43 17.38
N GLY A 234 4.66 -25.59 18.41
CA GLY A 234 5.72 -25.29 19.39
C GLY A 234 6.60 -24.10 18.98
N LEU A 235 7.67 -23.86 19.74
CA LEU A 235 8.71 -22.89 19.42
C LEU A 235 9.73 -23.54 18.48
N VAL A 236 9.76 -23.13 17.21
CA VAL A 236 10.52 -23.79 16.15
C VAL A 236 11.54 -22.82 15.54
N ASP A 237 12.78 -23.29 15.39
CA ASP A 237 13.88 -22.51 14.81
C ASP A 237 13.70 -22.39 13.30
N THR A 238 13.13 -21.27 12.86
CA THR A 238 12.89 -20.99 11.45
C THR A 238 13.24 -19.53 11.12
N GLU A 239 13.30 -19.20 9.83
CA GLU A 239 13.52 -17.83 9.37
C GLU A 239 12.48 -16.82 9.88
N ILE A 240 11.37 -17.27 10.48
CA ILE A 240 10.36 -16.41 11.11
C ILE A 240 10.95 -15.58 12.26
N MET A 241 12.04 -16.04 12.89
CA MET A 241 12.68 -15.37 14.03
C MET A 241 13.65 -14.24 13.64
N ARG A 242 13.85 -13.97 12.34
CA ARG A 242 14.84 -13.01 11.82
C ARG A 242 14.70 -11.57 12.35
N HIS A 243 13.51 -11.19 12.85
CA HIS A 243 13.24 -9.85 13.39
C HIS A 243 13.23 -9.79 14.94
N MET A 244 13.60 -10.86 15.65
CA MET A 244 13.69 -10.85 17.11
C MET A 244 14.85 -9.99 17.62
N SER A 245 14.66 -9.27 18.73
CA SER A 245 15.68 -8.34 19.25
C SER A 245 17.02 -9.01 19.61
N PHE A 246 17.01 -10.28 20.03
CA PHE A 246 18.24 -11.01 20.37
C PHE A 246 19.04 -11.49 19.16
N THR A 247 18.45 -11.57 17.95
CA THR A 247 19.20 -11.89 16.73
C THR A 247 19.95 -10.66 16.18
N LYS A 248 19.65 -9.46 16.69
CA LYS A 248 20.31 -8.20 16.32
C LYS A 248 21.48 -7.80 17.23
N SER A 249 21.61 -8.39 18.42
CA SER A 249 22.70 -8.09 19.37
C SER A 249 23.65 -9.28 19.51
N THR A 250 24.94 -9.06 19.24
CA THR A 250 25.99 -10.10 19.30
C THR A 250 26.15 -10.68 20.70
N VAL A 251 26.04 -9.84 21.73
CA VAL A 251 26.16 -10.24 23.14
C VAL A 251 24.94 -11.04 23.59
N ALA A 252 23.73 -10.56 23.27
CA ALA A 252 22.49 -11.28 23.57
C ALA A 252 22.45 -12.63 22.83
N SER A 253 22.93 -12.68 21.58
CA SER A 253 23.02 -13.92 20.80
C SER A 253 23.97 -14.94 21.44
N LEU A 254 25.12 -14.54 21.99
CA LEU A 254 26.08 -15.47 22.60
C LEU A 254 25.57 -16.08 23.91
N ILE A 255 24.82 -15.33 24.71
CA ILE A 255 24.30 -15.79 26.00
C ILE A 255 22.98 -16.55 25.85
N ILE A 256 22.08 -16.07 24.98
CA ILE A 256 20.71 -16.60 24.87
C ILE A 256 20.65 -17.82 23.95
N LYS A 257 21.44 -17.89 22.86
CA LYS A 257 21.37 -19.01 21.90
C LYS A 257 21.63 -20.39 22.51
N PRO A 258 22.64 -20.60 23.39
CA PRO A 258 22.88 -21.93 23.98
C PRO A 258 21.70 -22.41 24.83
N PHE A 259 21.10 -21.51 25.60
CA PHE A 259 19.91 -21.80 26.41
C PHE A 259 18.68 -22.03 25.53
N PHE A 260 18.43 -21.16 24.54
CA PHE A 260 17.33 -21.33 23.59
C PHE A 260 17.45 -22.59 22.74
N TRP A 261 18.68 -23.00 22.37
CA TRP A 261 18.92 -24.19 21.56
C TRP A 261 18.37 -25.46 22.19
N LEU A 262 18.38 -25.57 23.52
CA LEU A 262 17.85 -26.73 24.24
C LEU A 262 16.32 -26.82 24.14
N PHE A 263 15.61 -25.68 24.12
CA PHE A 263 14.15 -25.61 24.13
C PHE A 263 13.52 -25.34 22.76
N ILE A 264 14.32 -25.00 21.74
CA ILE A 264 13.85 -24.74 20.39
C ILE A 264 13.84 -26.03 19.56
N LYS A 265 12.68 -26.28 18.93
CA LYS A 265 12.48 -27.41 18.04
C LYS A 265 13.13 -27.16 16.68
N THR A 266 13.63 -28.23 16.07
CA THR A 266 14.01 -28.19 14.65
C THR A 266 12.76 -28.03 13.77
N PRO A 267 12.90 -27.50 12.53
CA PRO A 267 11.80 -27.48 11.56
C PRO A 267 11.11 -28.84 11.38
N LYS A 268 11.89 -29.93 11.39
CA LYS A 268 11.38 -31.30 11.22
C LYS A 268 10.51 -31.72 12.40
N GLN A 269 10.92 -31.40 13.64
CA GLN A 269 10.13 -31.66 14.85
C GLN A 269 8.86 -30.79 14.89
N GLY A 270 8.95 -29.53 14.47
CA GLY A 270 7.80 -28.63 14.39
C GLY A 270 6.75 -29.07 13.36
N ALA A 271 7.19 -29.63 12.23
CA ALA A 271 6.32 -30.14 11.18
C ALA A 271 5.43 -31.30 11.63
N GLN A 272 5.83 -32.07 12.63
CA GLN A 272 5.10 -33.26 13.11
C GLN A 272 3.68 -32.94 13.57
N ALA A 273 3.50 -31.80 14.27
CA ALA A 273 2.18 -31.36 14.71
C ALA A 273 1.27 -30.99 13.52
N VAL A 274 1.83 -30.34 12.49
CA VAL A 274 1.09 -29.98 11.27
C VAL A 274 0.74 -31.22 10.46
N LEU A 275 1.66 -32.19 10.37
CA LEU A 275 1.41 -33.48 9.73
C LEU A 275 0.34 -34.28 10.46
N ASN A 276 0.36 -34.32 11.79
CA ASN A 276 -0.70 -34.93 12.58
C ASN A 276 -2.06 -34.30 12.24
N ALA A 277 -2.17 -32.96 12.25
CA ALA A 277 -3.41 -32.27 11.86
C ALA A 277 -3.85 -32.57 10.42
N ALA A 278 -2.90 -32.67 9.49
CA ALA A 278 -3.17 -32.89 8.07
C ALA A 278 -3.50 -34.35 7.72
N LEU A 279 -3.00 -35.33 8.48
CA LEU A 279 -3.00 -36.74 8.07
C LEU A 279 -3.79 -37.66 9.00
N ASN A 280 -3.81 -37.38 10.32
CA ASN A 280 -4.42 -38.27 11.31
C ASN A 280 -5.92 -38.52 11.00
N PRO A 281 -6.35 -39.76 10.71
CA PRO A 281 -7.74 -40.06 10.36
C PRO A 281 -8.76 -39.67 11.44
N GLU A 282 -8.39 -39.71 12.72
CA GLU A 282 -9.30 -39.31 13.80
C GLU A 282 -9.57 -37.80 13.78
N LEU A 283 -8.61 -37.00 13.31
CA LEU A 283 -8.80 -35.56 13.13
C LEU A 283 -9.61 -35.20 11.88
N GLN A 284 -9.90 -36.15 10.97
CA GLN A 284 -10.89 -35.94 9.89
C GLN A 284 -12.31 -35.87 10.46
N LYS A 285 -12.58 -36.58 11.55
CA LYS A 285 -13.90 -36.65 12.20
C LYS A 285 -14.18 -35.43 13.09
N LEU A 286 -13.16 -34.63 13.35
CA LEU A 286 -13.22 -33.44 14.20
C LEU A 286 -13.00 -32.19 13.38
N SER A 287 -13.74 -31.12 13.69
CA SER A 287 -13.62 -29.83 13.03
C SER A 287 -13.79 -28.72 14.07
N GLY A 288 -13.01 -27.66 13.92
CA GLY A 288 -13.02 -26.50 14.82
C GLY A 288 -12.13 -26.64 16.04
N VAL A 289 -11.31 -27.69 16.13
CA VAL A 289 -10.44 -27.89 17.30
C VAL A 289 -9.13 -27.10 17.20
N TYR A 290 -8.60 -26.71 18.36
CA TYR A 290 -7.27 -26.14 18.50
C TYR A 290 -6.31 -27.19 19.06
N LEU A 291 -5.26 -27.49 18.29
CA LEU A 291 -4.21 -28.43 18.64
C LEU A 291 -2.99 -27.69 19.19
N SER A 292 -2.65 -27.95 20.45
CA SER A 292 -1.35 -27.58 20.99
C SER A 292 -0.39 -28.73 20.75
N GLN A 293 0.38 -28.64 19.66
CA GLN A 293 1.20 -29.73 19.14
C GLN A 293 0.33 -30.94 18.76
N PHE A 294 0.30 -31.99 19.59
CA PHE A 294 -0.50 -33.20 19.37
C PHE A 294 -1.78 -33.22 20.20
N ASP A 295 -1.88 -32.35 21.21
CA ASP A 295 -2.96 -32.39 22.18
C ASP A 295 -4.11 -31.49 21.73
N ILE A 296 -5.32 -32.06 21.70
CA ILE A 296 -6.56 -31.32 21.51
C ILE A 296 -6.80 -30.55 22.81
N ILE A 297 -6.81 -29.22 22.71
CA ILE A 297 -7.19 -28.37 23.84
C ILE A 297 -8.70 -28.39 23.94
N LYS A 298 -9.20 -28.68 25.14
CA LYS A 298 -10.63 -28.65 25.42
C LYS A 298 -11.13 -27.21 25.48
N GLU A 299 -12.40 -27.02 25.18
CA GLU A 299 -13.01 -25.69 25.16
C GLU A 299 -12.88 -24.98 26.52
N GLU A 300 -12.96 -25.70 27.65
CA GLU A 300 -12.76 -25.11 28.98
C GLU A 300 -11.37 -24.50 29.21
N ASP A 301 -10.34 -25.02 28.52
CA ASP A 301 -8.93 -24.61 28.66
C ASP A 301 -8.53 -23.54 27.64
N GLU A 302 -9.46 -23.11 26.78
CA GLU A 302 -9.26 -22.02 25.84
C GLU A 302 -9.42 -20.65 26.49
N THR A 303 -8.71 -19.66 25.94
CA THR A 303 -8.83 -18.27 26.41
C THR A 303 -10.21 -17.69 26.12
N GLU A 304 -10.66 -16.74 26.93
CA GLU A 304 -11.95 -16.04 26.74
C GLU A 304 -12.15 -15.47 25.34
N GLU A 305 -11.09 -14.90 24.76
CA GLU A 305 -11.12 -14.38 23.38
C GLU A 305 -11.49 -15.46 22.35
N VAL A 306 -10.98 -16.69 22.51
CA VAL A 306 -11.23 -17.81 21.59
C VAL A 306 -12.64 -18.36 21.76
N LYS A 307 -13.17 -18.38 22.99
CA LYS A 307 -14.55 -18.79 23.31
C LYS A 307 -15.59 -17.76 22.86
N ASN A 308 -15.18 -16.54 22.55
CA ASN A 308 -16.07 -15.47 22.13
C ASN A 308 -16.56 -15.66 20.69
N THR A 309 -17.69 -16.36 20.54
CA THR A 309 -18.33 -16.61 19.24
C THR A 309 -18.71 -15.34 18.51
N LYS A 310 -19.20 -14.31 19.22
CA LYS A 310 -19.53 -13.00 18.62
C LYS A 310 -18.29 -12.32 18.03
N LEU A 311 -17.15 -12.45 18.69
CA LEU A 311 -15.89 -11.93 18.16
C LEU A 311 -15.43 -12.68 16.91
N ALA A 312 -15.59 -14.01 16.87
CA ALA A 312 -15.28 -14.80 15.69
C ALA A 312 -16.18 -14.42 14.50
N GLU A 313 -17.48 -14.26 14.73
CA GLU A 313 -18.45 -13.80 13.72
C GLU A 313 -18.16 -12.38 13.27
N TRP A 314 -17.87 -11.46 14.20
CA TRP A 314 -17.44 -10.09 13.88
C TRP A 314 -16.18 -10.11 13.02
N LEU A 315 -15.16 -10.87 13.41
CA LEU A 315 -13.91 -10.97 12.68
C LEU A 315 -14.13 -11.59 11.30
N TRP A 316 -15.04 -12.55 11.14
CA TRP A 316 -15.39 -13.13 9.85
C TRP A 316 -16.04 -12.10 8.93
N VAL A 317 -17.07 -11.41 9.42
CA VAL A 317 -17.77 -10.36 8.66
C VAL A 317 -16.80 -9.23 8.33
N THR A 318 -16.02 -8.79 9.31
CA THR A 318 -14.98 -7.79 9.13
C THR A 318 -13.93 -8.26 8.14
N SER A 319 -13.44 -9.50 8.17
CA SER A 319 -12.47 -10.01 7.19
C SER A 319 -13.07 -10.13 5.78
N THR A 320 -14.37 -10.42 5.70
CA THR A 320 -15.12 -10.43 4.43
C THR A 320 -15.27 -9.02 3.86
N LYS A 321 -15.52 -8.03 4.73
CA LYS A 321 -15.63 -6.59 4.42
C LYS A 321 -14.29 -5.85 4.36
N LEU A 322 -13.23 -6.40 4.94
CA LEU A 322 -11.85 -5.93 4.79
C LEU A 322 -11.29 -6.38 3.44
N LYS A 323 -12.05 -7.15 2.67
CA LYS A 323 -12.12 -6.89 1.24
C LYS A 323 -12.89 -5.59 1.08
N MET A 324 -12.20 -4.51 0.78
CA MET A 324 -12.79 -3.21 0.37
C MET A 324 -13.05 -2.22 1.52
N LYS A 325 -11.98 -1.63 2.10
CA LYS A 325 -12.00 -0.17 2.27
C LYS A 325 -11.94 0.44 0.86
N THR A 326 -13.03 0.36 0.12
CA THR A 326 -13.21 1.11 -1.13
C THR A 326 -13.67 2.53 -0.86
N ASN A 327 -13.99 2.84 0.39
CA ASN A 327 -14.26 4.20 0.80
C ASN A 327 -12.96 5.00 0.74
N TYR A 328 -12.92 5.99 -0.15
CA TYR A 328 -11.77 6.85 -0.35
C TYR A 328 -12.06 8.17 0.35
N ILE A 329 -11.20 8.55 1.29
CA ILE A 329 -11.18 9.90 1.84
C ILE A 329 -9.88 10.51 1.37
N SER A 330 -9.96 11.65 0.69
CA SER A 330 -8.78 12.39 0.27
C SER A 330 -7.98 12.87 1.48
N SER A 331 -6.67 13.02 1.35
CA SER A 331 -5.79 13.42 2.45
C SER A 331 -6.15 14.78 3.08
N ASP A 332 -6.73 15.67 2.28
CA ASP A 332 -7.25 16.98 2.67
C ASP A 332 -8.72 16.93 3.14
N LYS A 333 -9.35 15.75 3.15
CA LYS A 333 -10.76 15.51 3.52
C LYS A 333 -11.78 16.29 2.67
N ILE A 334 -11.37 16.78 1.50
CA ILE A 334 -12.24 17.47 0.55
C ILE A 334 -13.16 16.48 -0.18
N VAL A 335 -12.68 15.27 -0.47
CA VAL A 335 -13.42 14.25 -1.22
C VAL A 335 -13.60 13.02 -0.36
N GLU A 336 -14.85 12.64 -0.12
CA GLU A 336 -15.24 11.37 0.46
C GLU A 336 -15.98 10.57 -0.61
N LYS A 337 -15.57 9.33 -0.84
CA LYS A 337 -16.25 8.39 -1.74
C LYS A 337 -16.68 7.20 -0.91
N GLU A 338 -17.95 6.88 -0.93
CA GLU A 338 -18.51 5.65 -0.37
C GLU A 338 -18.97 4.75 -1.51
N VAL A 339 -18.52 3.50 -1.54
CA VAL A 339 -18.88 2.60 -2.65
C VAL A 339 -20.19 1.91 -2.33
N LEU A 340 -21.20 2.13 -3.19
CA LEU A 340 -22.53 1.53 -3.08
C LEU A 340 -22.60 0.19 -3.81
N THR A 341 -21.92 0.07 -4.95
CA THR A 341 -21.83 -1.15 -5.74
C THR A 341 -20.42 -1.28 -6.30
N HIS A 342 -19.79 -2.42 -6.07
CA HIS A 342 -18.41 -2.63 -6.48
C HIS A 342 -18.30 -2.93 -7.98
N GLY A 343 -17.34 -2.26 -8.63
CA GLY A 343 -16.90 -2.56 -9.99
C GLY A 343 -15.58 -3.35 -10.02
N SER A 344 -14.92 -3.35 -11.18
CA SER A 344 -13.58 -3.91 -11.36
C SER A 344 -12.56 -3.25 -10.43
N ILE A 345 -11.80 -4.06 -9.69
CA ILE A 345 -10.79 -3.57 -8.74
C ILE A 345 -9.49 -3.17 -9.45
N THR A 346 -9.25 -3.73 -10.64
CA THR A 346 -8.13 -3.41 -11.51
C THR A 346 -8.59 -2.45 -12.61
N ASN A 347 -7.64 -1.79 -13.26
CA ASN A 347 -7.90 -0.92 -14.41
C ASN A 347 -8.68 0.36 -14.02
N LYS A 348 -8.02 1.29 -13.33
CA LYS A 348 -8.61 2.58 -12.95
C LYS A 348 -8.28 3.67 -13.97
N PRO A 349 -9.11 4.72 -14.09
CA PRO A 349 -8.83 5.85 -14.97
C PRO A 349 -7.57 6.62 -14.59
N GLU A 350 -6.78 7.00 -15.60
CA GLU A 350 -5.56 7.80 -15.47
C GLU A 350 -5.69 9.12 -16.25
N GLU A 351 -4.64 9.94 -16.26
CA GLU A 351 -4.65 11.20 -17.00
C GLU A 351 -4.96 10.96 -18.49
N LYS A 352 -5.84 11.79 -19.08
CA LYS A 352 -6.40 11.65 -20.44
C LYS A 352 -7.36 10.47 -20.66
N SER A 353 -7.62 9.61 -19.68
CA SER A 353 -8.67 8.60 -19.82
C SER A 353 -10.02 9.24 -20.12
N ILE A 354 -10.76 8.63 -21.04
CA ILE A 354 -12.15 9.00 -21.37
C ILE A 354 -13.05 8.10 -20.54
N CYS A 355 -13.77 8.68 -19.58
CA CYS A 355 -14.64 7.97 -18.67
C CYS A 355 -16.11 8.21 -19.06
N HIS A 356 -16.86 7.13 -19.26
CA HIS A 356 -18.30 7.20 -19.44
C HIS A 356 -18.97 7.05 -18.07
N LEU A 357 -19.66 8.11 -17.65
CA LEU A 357 -20.26 8.21 -16.34
C LEU A 357 -21.78 8.25 -16.46
N LYS A 358 -22.45 7.72 -15.44
CA LYS A 358 -23.86 7.98 -15.17
C LYS A 358 -23.96 8.67 -13.82
N ILE A 359 -24.55 9.87 -13.79
CA ILE A 359 -24.69 10.68 -12.59
C ILE A 359 -26.17 10.72 -12.19
N SER A 360 -26.46 10.49 -10.91
CA SER A 360 -27.80 10.57 -10.33
C SER A 360 -27.76 11.07 -8.88
N ASP A 361 -28.92 11.26 -8.27
CA ASP A 361 -29.09 11.58 -6.85
C ASP A 361 -28.23 12.77 -6.37
N ILE A 362 -28.24 13.85 -7.15
CA ILE A 362 -27.44 15.05 -6.89
C ILE A 362 -28.12 15.88 -5.79
N LYS A 363 -27.36 16.18 -4.73
CA LYS A 363 -27.78 17.10 -3.67
C LYS A 363 -26.82 18.28 -3.63
N ILE A 364 -27.34 19.45 -3.94
CA ILE A 364 -26.62 20.72 -3.91
C ILE A 364 -27.39 21.66 -2.97
N PRO A 365 -26.73 22.30 -2.00
CA PRO A 365 -27.37 23.34 -1.19
C PRO A 365 -27.90 24.48 -2.08
N GLU A 366 -29.13 24.95 -1.86
CA GLU A 366 -29.84 25.88 -2.76
C GLU A 366 -29.05 27.17 -3.10
N HIS A 367 -28.21 27.64 -2.19
CA HIS A 367 -27.39 28.84 -2.36
C HIS A 367 -26.10 28.62 -3.17
N LEU A 368 -25.74 27.38 -3.53
CA LEU A 368 -24.51 27.06 -4.27
C LEU A 368 -24.71 26.88 -5.78
N ASN A 369 -25.95 26.66 -6.24
CA ASN A 369 -26.21 26.15 -7.60
C ASN A 369 -25.69 27.06 -8.73
N VAL A 370 -25.55 28.38 -8.47
CA VAL A 370 -25.13 29.38 -9.46
C VAL A 370 -23.59 29.54 -9.54
N GLU A 371 -22.82 29.11 -8.55
CA GLU A 371 -21.38 29.43 -8.45
C GLU A 371 -20.43 28.28 -8.87
N LEU A 372 -20.94 27.05 -9.04
CA LEU A 372 -20.07 25.86 -9.18
C LEU A 372 -19.51 25.62 -10.59
N ASN A 373 -20.07 26.27 -11.62
CA ASN A 373 -19.56 26.23 -13.01
C ASN A 373 -19.25 24.82 -13.54
N SER A 374 -20.14 23.84 -13.30
CA SER A 374 -19.93 22.43 -13.66
C SER A 374 -21.10 21.88 -14.48
N SER A 375 -20.80 21.24 -15.61
CA SER A 375 -21.77 20.51 -16.43
C SER A 375 -22.03 19.08 -15.95
N LEU A 376 -21.31 18.63 -14.91
CA LEU A 376 -21.45 17.30 -14.30
C LEU A 376 -22.51 17.29 -13.18
N LEU A 377 -22.98 18.45 -12.73
CA LEU A 377 -23.98 18.61 -11.69
C LEU A 377 -25.43 18.51 -12.22
N GLU A 378 -25.64 17.71 -13.26
CA GLU A 378 -26.95 17.40 -13.82
C GLU A 378 -27.09 15.89 -13.98
N PRO A 379 -28.25 15.30 -13.64
CA PRO A 379 -28.46 13.87 -13.81
C PRO A 379 -28.37 13.46 -15.29
N GLY A 380 -27.79 12.30 -15.56
CA GLY A 380 -27.71 11.74 -16.91
C GLY A 380 -26.37 11.08 -17.23
N GLU A 381 -26.22 10.71 -18.49
CA GLU A 381 -24.97 10.18 -19.04
C GLU A 381 -24.02 11.32 -19.37
N LYS A 382 -22.77 11.22 -18.90
CA LYS A 382 -21.76 12.26 -19.04
C LYS A 382 -20.43 11.63 -19.48
N ILE A 383 -19.68 12.34 -20.30
CA ILE A 383 -18.32 11.96 -20.67
C ILE A 383 -17.35 12.86 -19.91
N LEU A 384 -16.52 12.25 -19.07
CA LEU A 384 -15.48 12.93 -18.31
C LEU A 384 -14.12 12.54 -18.86
N VAL A 385 -13.33 13.53 -19.31
CA VAL A 385 -11.93 13.28 -19.65
C VAL A 385 -11.05 13.73 -18.51
N ILE A 386 -10.32 12.80 -17.92
CA ILE A 386 -9.45 13.05 -16.78
C ILE A 386 -8.36 14.07 -17.16
N GLY A 387 -8.28 15.17 -16.41
CA GLY A 387 -7.41 16.32 -16.70
C GLY A 387 -8.12 17.49 -17.40
N LYS A 388 -9.36 17.31 -17.87
CA LYS A 388 -10.12 18.36 -18.57
C LYS A 388 -11.09 19.16 -17.70
N ALA A 389 -11.11 18.96 -16.39
CA ALA A 389 -11.89 19.79 -15.47
C ALA A 389 -11.47 21.26 -15.51
N ASP A 390 -12.45 22.15 -15.68
CA ASP A 390 -12.29 23.60 -15.67
C ASP A 390 -12.73 24.23 -14.33
N SER A 391 -13.65 23.60 -13.58
CA SER A 391 -14.12 24.08 -12.28
C SER A 391 -13.51 23.33 -11.09
N GLU A 392 -13.60 23.88 -9.89
CA GLU A 392 -13.13 23.22 -8.67
C GLU A 392 -13.89 21.94 -8.38
N VAL A 393 -15.21 21.96 -8.53
CA VAL A 393 -16.05 20.78 -8.31
C VAL A 393 -15.69 19.67 -9.30
N ASP A 394 -15.53 19.99 -10.60
CA ASP A 394 -15.14 18.99 -11.60
C ASP A 394 -13.78 18.37 -11.28
N ARG A 395 -12.82 19.14 -10.76
CA ARG A 395 -11.51 18.62 -10.34
C ARG A 395 -11.65 17.61 -9.21
N GLN A 396 -12.53 17.87 -8.26
CA GLN A 396 -12.80 16.94 -7.16
C GLN A 396 -13.58 15.70 -7.63
N ILE A 397 -14.49 15.85 -8.61
CA ILE A 397 -15.16 14.72 -9.27
C ILE A 397 -14.14 13.84 -10.00
N GLU A 398 -13.24 14.41 -10.81
CA GLU A 398 -12.17 13.65 -11.46
C GLU A 398 -11.30 12.91 -10.43
N ARG A 399 -11.02 13.54 -9.28
CA ARG A 399 -10.24 12.91 -8.20
C ARG A 399 -10.96 11.69 -7.67
N ALA A 400 -12.27 11.76 -7.42
CA ALA A 400 -13.07 10.61 -7.01
C ALA A 400 -13.08 9.50 -8.08
N VAL A 401 -13.29 9.86 -9.35
CA VAL A 401 -13.38 8.91 -10.48
C VAL A 401 -12.08 8.16 -10.71
N ARG A 402 -10.90 8.79 -10.51
CA ARG A 402 -9.60 8.09 -10.56
C ARG A 402 -9.49 6.93 -9.55
N TRP A 403 -10.32 6.92 -8.51
CA TRP A 403 -10.37 5.84 -7.52
C TRP A 403 -11.48 4.82 -7.78
N MET A 404 -12.30 4.99 -8.81
CA MET A 404 -13.40 4.10 -9.16
C MET A 404 -12.97 2.98 -10.12
N GLY A 405 -13.59 1.82 -9.95
CA GLY A 405 -13.54 0.70 -10.88
C GLY A 405 -14.58 0.78 -11.99
N GLU A 406 -14.33 0.12 -13.12
CA GLU A 406 -15.35 -0.06 -14.17
C GLU A 406 -16.55 -0.86 -13.64
N GLY A 407 -17.76 -0.35 -13.86
CA GLY A 407 -19.00 -0.84 -13.27
C GLY A 407 -19.23 -0.40 -11.81
N GLU A 408 -18.33 0.37 -11.19
CA GLU A 408 -18.47 0.83 -9.81
C GLU A 408 -19.53 1.93 -9.71
N THR A 409 -20.41 1.83 -8.71
CA THR A 409 -21.32 2.90 -8.31
C THR A 409 -20.96 3.39 -6.91
N SER A 410 -20.74 4.68 -6.78
CA SER A 410 -20.25 5.30 -5.56
C SER A 410 -20.98 6.60 -5.25
N LEU A 411 -21.28 6.81 -3.97
CA LEU A 411 -21.70 8.10 -3.43
C LEU A 411 -20.45 8.95 -3.21
N VAL A 412 -20.35 10.08 -3.88
CA VAL A 412 -19.23 11.02 -3.77
C VAL A 412 -19.72 12.28 -3.06
N ARG A 413 -19.07 12.63 -1.96
CA ARG A 413 -19.27 13.87 -1.21
C ARG A 413 -18.05 14.77 -1.39
N ILE A 414 -18.30 16.01 -1.79
CA ILE A 414 -17.28 17.04 -2.00
C ILE A 414 -17.52 18.15 -0.97
N ASN A 415 -16.62 18.27 0.00
CA ASN A 415 -16.65 19.27 1.05
C ASN A 415 -15.99 20.57 0.54
N LEU A 416 -16.78 21.65 0.45
CA LEU A 416 -16.29 22.95 0.01
C LEU A 416 -15.93 23.85 1.22
N PRO A 417 -15.12 24.91 1.06
CA PRO A 417 -14.87 25.87 2.13
C PRO A 417 -16.15 26.66 2.44
N CYS A 418 -16.62 26.63 3.70
CA CYS A 418 -18.00 26.85 4.23
C CYS A 418 -18.78 25.52 4.34
N PRO A 419 -19.58 25.27 5.40
CA PRO A 419 -20.09 23.94 5.82
C PRO A 419 -21.11 23.31 4.84
N LEU A 420 -20.68 23.13 3.60
CA LEU A 420 -21.49 22.91 2.43
C LEU A 420 -20.83 21.78 1.66
N ALA A 421 -21.60 20.72 1.47
CA ALA A 421 -21.17 19.53 0.78
C ALA A 421 -22.06 19.32 -0.44
N VAL A 422 -21.42 19.02 -1.57
CA VAL A 422 -22.13 18.52 -2.76
C VAL A 422 -22.07 17.00 -2.69
N GLU A 423 -23.23 16.35 -2.75
CA GLU A 423 -23.32 14.89 -2.85
C GLU A 423 -23.82 14.50 -4.23
N LEU A 424 -23.19 13.49 -4.84
CA LEU A 424 -23.60 12.94 -6.11
C LEU A 424 -23.36 11.43 -6.13
N LYS A 425 -24.29 10.69 -6.73
CA LYS A 425 -24.08 9.27 -7.02
C LYS A 425 -23.52 9.14 -8.42
N ILE A 426 -22.33 8.55 -8.52
CA ILE A 426 -21.60 8.36 -9.76
C ILE A 426 -21.48 6.86 -10.03
N THR A 427 -21.85 6.44 -11.23
CA THR A 427 -21.50 5.13 -11.78
C THR A 427 -20.45 5.32 -12.86
N LEU A 428 -19.29 4.69 -12.73
CA LEU A 428 -18.30 4.58 -13.79
C LEU A 428 -18.69 3.40 -14.68
N VAL A 429 -19.31 3.66 -15.83
CA VAL A 429 -19.81 2.61 -16.73
C VAL A 429 -18.65 1.85 -17.35
N ASN A 430 -17.74 2.58 -17.98
CA ASN A 430 -16.47 2.09 -18.52
C ASN A 430 -15.51 3.27 -18.72
N HIS A 431 -14.26 2.96 -19.11
CA HIS A 431 -13.31 3.99 -19.50
C HIS A 431 -12.34 3.48 -20.57
N GLU A 432 -11.95 4.40 -21.46
CA GLU A 432 -10.86 4.18 -22.41
C GLU A 432 -9.57 4.70 -21.78
N LYS A 433 -8.56 3.82 -21.70
CA LYS A 433 -7.25 4.21 -21.16
C LYS A 433 -6.44 5.00 -22.18
N PHE A 434 -5.78 6.02 -21.66
CA PHE A 434 -4.58 6.54 -22.30
C PHE A 434 -3.36 5.86 -21.66
N LYS A 435 -2.24 5.81 -22.38
CA LYS A 435 -0.98 5.30 -21.81
C LYS A 435 -0.57 6.15 -20.59
N PRO A 436 0.07 5.56 -19.57
CA PRO A 436 0.43 6.27 -18.35
C PRO A 436 1.44 7.39 -18.63
N ILE A 437 1.47 8.42 -17.77
CA ILE A 437 2.27 9.65 -17.98
C ILE A 437 3.77 9.37 -18.19
N TRP A 438 4.32 8.31 -17.56
CA TRP A 438 5.73 7.94 -17.72
C TRP A 438 6.05 7.33 -19.09
N ASP A 439 5.06 6.79 -19.81
CA ASP A 439 5.19 6.29 -21.19
C ASP A 439 4.94 7.40 -22.24
N TRP A 440 4.73 8.65 -21.80
CA TRP A 440 4.57 9.77 -22.72
C TRP A 440 5.93 10.24 -23.21
N THR A 441 6.01 10.40 -24.52
CA THR A 441 7.13 11.05 -25.19
C THR A 441 7.24 12.52 -24.76
N PRO A 442 8.44 13.13 -24.84
CA PRO A 442 8.62 14.56 -24.60
C PRO A 442 7.68 15.44 -25.44
N GLU A 443 7.43 15.07 -26.69
CA GLU A 443 6.54 15.77 -27.62
C GLU A 443 5.07 15.72 -27.14
N GLU A 444 4.60 14.57 -26.69
CA GLU A 444 3.23 14.44 -26.15
C GLU A 444 3.05 15.28 -24.89
N LYS A 445 4.02 15.23 -23.96
CA LYS A 445 4.00 16.06 -22.75
C LYS A 445 3.97 17.54 -23.10
N PHE A 446 4.75 17.97 -24.10
CA PHE A 446 4.75 19.33 -24.61
C PHE A 446 3.38 19.73 -25.20
N ILE A 447 2.80 18.90 -26.07
CA ILE A 447 1.49 19.16 -26.70
C ILE A 447 0.40 19.31 -25.62
N VAL A 448 0.37 18.40 -24.63
CA VAL A 448 -0.62 18.45 -23.55
C VAL A 448 -0.42 19.68 -22.68
N ALA A 449 0.82 20.05 -22.33
CA ALA A 449 1.11 21.27 -21.60
C ALA A 449 0.68 22.53 -22.36
N ALA A 450 0.88 22.57 -23.69
CA ALA A 450 0.42 23.66 -24.54
C ALA A 450 -1.12 23.77 -24.55
N GLN A 451 -1.84 22.65 -24.60
CA GLN A 451 -3.30 22.64 -24.48
C GLN A 451 -3.79 23.22 -23.15
N TYR A 452 -3.12 22.87 -22.03
CA TYR A 452 -3.43 23.45 -20.73
C TYR A 452 -3.17 24.96 -20.67
N LYS A 453 -2.12 25.45 -21.35
CA LYS A 453 -1.88 26.89 -21.48
C LYS A 453 -3.02 27.59 -22.20
N GLU A 454 -3.44 27.11 -23.36
CA GLU A 454 -4.52 27.75 -24.14
C GLU A 454 -5.85 27.76 -23.37
N ARG A 455 -6.17 26.66 -22.66
CA ARG A 455 -7.32 26.61 -21.75
C ARG A 455 -7.22 27.63 -20.62
N GLY A 456 -6.06 27.75 -19.98
CA GLY A 456 -5.83 28.75 -18.94
C GLY A 456 -6.01 30.18 -19.44
N LEU A 457 -5.61 30.47 -20.68
CA LEU A 457 -5.83 31.79 -21.31
C LEU A 457 -7.32 32.07 -21.56
N LYS A 458 -8.09 31.08 -22.03
CA LYS A 458 -9.54 31.22 -22.18
C LYS A 458 -10.22 31.51 -20.84
N LEU A 459 -9.88 30.76 -19.79
CA LEU A 459 -10.40 30.99 -18.43
C LEU A 459 -10.03 32.37 -17.88
N MET A 460 -8.84 32.89 -18.22
CA MET A 460 -8.47 34.27 -17.87
C MET A 460 -9.35 35.32 -18.54
N GLN A 461 -9.78 35.10 -19.80
CA GLN A 461 -10.69 36.00 -20.52
C GLN A 461 -12.09 35.99 -19.90
N GLU A 462 -12.53 34.83 -19.41
CA GLU A 462 -13.77 34.64 -18.65
C GLU A 462 -13.68 35.15 -17.20
N ASN A 463 -12.58 35.82 -16.82
CA ASN A 463 -12.29 36.30 -15.47
C ASN A 463 -12.22 35.20 -14.38
N ARG A 464 -12.07 33.93 -14.77
CA ARG A 464 -11.90 32.76 -13.88
C ARG A 464 -10.44 32.55 -13.50
N VAL A 465 -9.87 33.52 -12.78
CA VAL A 465 -8.43 33.61 -12.54
C VAL A 465 -7.87 32.43 -11.72
N LYS A 466 -8.65 31.90 -10.75
CA LYS A 466 -8.25 30.73 -9.94
C LYS A 466 -8.11 29.47 -10.80
N ASP A 467 -9.13 29.20 -11.62
CA ASP A 467 -9.14 28.03 -12.52
C ASP A 467 -8.04 28.12 -13.58
N ALA A 468 -7.81 29.32 -14.11
CA ALA A 468 -6.69 29.57 -15.02
C ALA A 468 -5.33 29.26 -14.38
N PHE A 469 -5.11 29.66 -13.13
CA PHE A 469 -3.87 29.35 -12.40
C PHE A 469 -3.65 27.84 -12.27
N VAL A 470 -4.69 27.07 -11.95
CA VAL A 470 -4.61 25.61 -11.85
C VAL A 470 -4.21 24.98 -13.19
N CYS A 471 -4.78 25.45 -14.31
CA CYS A 471 -4.40 24.99 -15.65
C CYS A 471 -2.92 25.24 -15.96
N PHE A 472 -2.43 26.46 -15.66
CA PHE A 472 -1.01 26.76 -15.86
C PHE A 472 -0.10 25.93 -14.96
N SER A 473 -0.50 25.72 -13.70
CA SER A 473 0.24 24.87 -12.75
C SER A 473 0.37 23.43 -13.24
N LYS A 474 -0.73 22.84 -13.76
CA LYS A 474 -0.71 21.51 -14.40
C LYS A 474 0.19 21.47 -15.64
N ALA A 475 0.20 22.52 -16.46
CA ALA A 475 1.11 22.59 -17.60
C ALA A 475 2.59 22.58 -17.17
N VAL A 476 2.92 23.32 -16.09
CA VAL A 476 4.28 23.37 -15.52
C VAL A 476 4.70 22.00 -14.97
N SER A 477 3.81 21.29 -14.27
CA SER A 477 4.14 19.97 -13.70
C SER A 477 4.43 18.91 -14.76
N LEU A 478 3.87 19.02 -15.96
CA LEU A 478 4.19 18.12 -17.07
C LEU A 478 5.60 18.38 -17.61
N ILE A 479 5.94 19.65 -17.84
CA ILE A 479 7.21 20.03 -18.48
C ILE A 479 8.40 20.08 -17.51
N ILE A 480 8.18 20.04 -16.20
CA ILE A 480 9.29 19.91 -15.23
C ILE A 480 9.98 18.56 -15.36
N THR A 481 9.24 17.52 -15.79
CA THR A 481 9.80 16.18 -16.05
C THR A 481 10.67 16.12 -17.32
N LEU A 482 10.73 17.22 -18.07
CA LEU A 482 11.54 17.36 -19.29
C LEU A 482 12.74 18.28 -19.08
N GLU A 483 13.12 18.57 -17.83
CA GLU A 483 14.37 19.25 -17.56
C GLU A 483 15.57 18.35 -17.92
N PRO A 484 16.61 18.90 -18.56
CA PRO A 484 17.76 18.11 -18.98
C PRO A 484 18.47 17.52 -17.76
N ILE A 485 18.51 16.18 -17.70
CA ILE A 485 19.34 15.38 -16.79
C ILE A 485 20.42 14.73 -17.68
N SER A 486 21.56 14.32 -17.11
CA SER A 486 22.72 13.75 -17.85
C SER A 486 22.35 12.69 -18.89
N ASP A 487 21.25 11.98 -18.68
CA ASP A 487 20.83 10.82 -19.47
C ASP A 487 19.65 11.13 -20.43
N LEU A 488 19.10 12.35 -20.42
CA LEU A 488 17.99 12.77 -21.28
C LEU A 488 18.43 13.86 -22.26
N GLN A 489 18.85 13.46 -23.46
CA GLN A 489 19.15 14.39 -24.56
C GLN A 489 17.89 14.63 -25.41
N LEU A 490 17.29 15.82 -25.26
CA LEU A 490 16.16 16.25 -26.09
C LEU A 490 16.67 16.87 -27.41
N PRO A 491 15.90 16.78 -28.50
CA PRO A 491 16.17 17.56 -29.70
C PRO A 491 16.19 19.06 -29.36
N LEU A 492 17.24 19.78 -29.80
CA LEU A 492 17.46 21.20 -29.48
C LEU A 492 16.25 22.10 -29.82
N GLU A 493 15.51 21.78 -30.88
CA GLU A 493 14.30 22.52 -31.25
C GLU A 493 13.17 22.33 -30.24
N LEU A 494 12.99 21.11 -29.73
CA LEU A 494 11.96 20.79 -28.73
C LEU A 494 12.30 21.44 -27.39
N GLU A 495 13.57 21.40 -26.98
CA GLU A 495 14.04 22.07 -25.76
C GLU A 495 13.72 23.57 -25.80
N ARG A 496 14.04 24.25 -26.91
CA ARG A 496 13.69 25.67 -27.12
C ARG A 496 12.18 25.93 -27.05
N LYS A 497 11.35 25.03 -27.60
CA LYS A 497 9.89 25.14 -27.53
C LYS A 497 9.40 25.00 -26.08
N ILE A 498 9.94 24.04 -25.33
CA ILE A 498 9.62 23.81 -23.91
C ILE A 498 10.01 25.02 -23.07
N ASP A 499 11.19 25.60 -23.30
CA ASP A 499 11.66 26.79 -22.57
C ASP A 499 10.78 28.02 -22.81
N ARG A 500 10.38 28.26 -24.06
CA ARG A 500 9.42 29.33 -24.41
C ARG A 500 8.08 29.11 -23.73
N LEU A 501 7.59 27.88 -23.74
CA LEU A 501 6.34 27.52 -23.07
C LEU A 501 6.43 27.75 -21.56
N ARG A 502 7.53 27.31 -20.92
CA ARG A 502 7.79 27.48 -19.49
C ARG A 502 7.79 28.96 -19.09
N THR A 503 8.50 29.79 -19.83
CA THR A 503 8.54 31.25 -19.61
C THR A 503 7.15 31.88 -19.76
N SER A 504 6.39 31.47 -20.77
CA SER A 504 5.00 31.93 -20.95
C SER A 504 4.10 31.52 -19.78
N LEU A 505 4.24 30.29 -19.28
CA LEU A 505 3.44 29.76 -18.17
C LEU A 505 3.73 30.50 -16.87
N TYR A 506 5.00 30.66 -16.48
CA TYR A 506 5.35 31.41 -15.27
C TYR A 506 4.90 32.86 -15.33
N ASN A 507 5.02 33.50 -16.49
CA ASN A 507 4.48 34.84 -16.69
C ASN A 507 2.97 34.85 -16.42
N ASN A 508 2.19 33.96 -17.05
CA ASN A 508 0.74 33.93 -16.87
C ASN A 508 0.34 33.61 -15.43
N MET A 509 1.02 32.68 -14.78
CA MET A 509 0.84 32.37 -13.36
C MET A 509 1.11 33.59 -12.46
N ALA A 510 2.16 34.37 -12.75
CA ALA A 510 2.46 35.59 -12.00
C ALA A 510 1.34 36.63 -12.14
N MET A 511 0.73 36.74 -13.33
CA MET A 511 -0.43 37.61 -13.53
C MET A 511 -1.64 37.14 -12.70
N CYS A 512 -1.91 35.83 -12.64
CA CYS A 512 -2.97 35.29 -11.81
C CYS A 512 -2.75 35.58 -10.32
N GLN A 513 -1.51 35.45 -9.84
CA GLN A 513 -1.15 35.73 -8.44
C GLN A 513 -1.23 37.21 -8.10
N LEU A 514 -0.83 38.10 -9.03
CA LEU A 514 -1.01 39.54 -8.88
C LEU A 514 -2.49 39.93 -8.72
N LYS A 515 -3.38 39.33 -9.52
CA LYS A 515 -4.83 39.56 -9.40
C LYS A 515 -5.41 39.06 -8.07
N HIS A 516 -4.73 38.13 -7.39
CA HIS A 516 -5.11 37.60 -6.08
C HIS A 516 -4.34 38.26 -4.91
N GLU A 517 -3.57 39.31 -5.18
CA GLU A 517 -2.76 40.01 -4.18
C GLU A 517 -1.72 39.12 -3.47
N ASN A 518 -1.38 37.98 -4.05
CA ASN A 518 -0.33 37.11 -3.55
C ASN A 518 1.03 37.53 -4.12
N PHE A 519 1.49 38.69 -3.65
CA PHE A 519 2.62 39.40 -4.22
C PHE A 519 3.94 38.62 -4.11
N GLU A 520 4.19 37.95 -2.99
CA GLU A 520 5.41 37.14 -2.78
C GLU A 520 5.54 36.01 -3.81
N HIS A 521 4.45 35.31 -4.09
CA HIS A 521 4.47 34.25 -5.10
C HIS A 521 4.64 34.81 -6.52
N ALA A 522 4.05 35.97 -6.80
CA ALA A 522 4.27 36.67 -8.06
C ALA A 522 5.74 37.11 -8.25
N ILE A 523 6.40 37.58 -7.18
CA ILE A 523 7.84 37.93 -7.20
C ILE A 523 8.68 36.70 -7.54
N SER A 524 8.41 35.57 -6.88
CA SER A 524 9.13 34.31 -7.11
C SER A 524 8.99 33.84 -8.57
N LEU A 525 7.77 33.81 -9.11
CA LEU A 525 7.50 33.39 -10.49
C LEU A 525 8.18 34.31 -11.52
N CYS A 526 8.10 35.63 -11.34
CA CYS A 526 8.77 36.56 -12.25
C CYS A 526 10.29 36.44 -12.17
N SER A 527 10.84 36.16 -10.99
CA SER A 527 12.30 35.97 -10.82
C SER A 527 12.78 34.70 -11.53
N LYS A 528 11.98 33.62 -11.54
CA LYS A 528 12.25 32.41 -12.34
C LYS A 528 12.24 32.67 -13.85
N VAL A 529 11.41 33.61 -14.31
CA VAL A 529 11.42 34.06 -15.72
C VAL A 529 12.69 34.86 -16.00
N LEU A 530 13.02 35.84 -15.15
CA LEU A 530 14.17 36.74 -15.34
C LEU A 530 15.53 36.04 -15.20
N ALA A 531 15.59 34.94 -14.46
CA ALA A 531 16.78 34.08 -14.41
C ALA A 531 17.10 33.44 -15.77
N ARG A 532 16.09 33.20 -16.61
CA ARG A 532 16.23 32.63 -17.96
C ARG A 532 16.28 33.70 -19.05
N ASP A 533 15.39 34.67 -18.97
CA ASP A 533 15.28 35.79 -19.90
C ASP A 533 15.40 37.11 -19.13
N LYS A 534 16.65 37.58 -19.03
CA LYS A 534 17.02 38.82 -18.31
C LYS A 534 16.40 40.08 -18.89
N ASN A 535 15.84 40.03 -20.11
CA ASN A 535 15.27 41.18 -20.80
C ASN A 535 13.73 41.09 -20.91
N ASN A 536 13.10 40.18 -20.17
CA ASN A 536 11.66 40.00 -20.22
C ASN A 536 10.89 41.17 -19.56
N VAL A 537 10.48 42.15 -20.36
CA VAL A 537 9.80 43.37 -19.87
C VAL A 537 8.50 43.05 -19.12
N ARG A 538 7.74 42.05 -19.58
CA ARG A 538 6.49 41.63 -18.91
C ARG A 538 6.76 41.10 -17.50
N ALA A 539 7.80 40.30 -17.31
CA ALA A 539 8.18 39.78 -16.00
C ALA A 539 8.70 40.89 -15.08
N MET A 540 9.52 41.82 -15.59
CA MET A 540 9.99 42.99 -14.82
C MET A 540 8.82 43.85 -14.36
N TYR A 541 7.90 44.20 -15.27
CA TYR A 541 6.73 45.00 -14.94
C TYR A 541 5.85 44.32 -13.88
N ARG A 542 5.59 43.02 -14.04
CA ARG A 542 4.78 42.24 -13.08
C ARG A 542 5.48 42.13 -11.72
N ARG A 543 6.79 41.92 -11.70
CA ARG A 543 7.59 41.86 -10.47
C ARG A 543 7.64 43.22 -9.76
N GLY A 544 7.82 44.30 -10.51
CA GLY A 544 7.76 45.67 -9.98
C GLY A 544 6.39 45.99 -9.36
N CYS A 545 5.30 45.57 -10.01
CA CYS A 545 3.95 45.67 -9.46
C CYS A 545 3.76 44.83 -8.18
N ALA A 546 4.41 43.66 -8.08
CA ALA A 546 4.35 42.84 -6.88
C ALA A 546 5.19 43.43 -5.73
N PHE A 547 6.40 43.93 -6.01
CA PHE A 547 7.23 44.66 -5.03
C PHE A 547 6.52 45.90 -4.49
N ALA A 548 5.82 46.61 -5.36
CA ALA A 548 4.92 47.69 -4.99
C ALA A 548 3.83 47.24 -4.01
N GLY A 549 3.22 46.07 -4.24
CA GLY A 549 2.20 45.49 -3.36
C GLY A 549 2.73 45.14 -1.96
N VAL A 550 3.97 44.64 -1.85
CA VAL A 550 4.64 44.41 -0.55
C VAL A 550 5.30 45.67 0.04
N LYS A 551 5.05 46.85 -0.55
CA LYS A 551 5.60 48.15 -0.13
C LYS A 551 7.13 48.27 -0.21
N ASN A 552 7.78 47.44 -1.02
CA ASN A 552 9.20 47.57 -1.34
C ASN A 552 9.39 48.52 -2.53
N ILE A 553 9.48 49.81 -2.23
CA ILE A 553 9.56 50.90 -3.24
C ILE A 553 10.86 50.80 -4.05
N GLU A 554 11.98 50.50 -3.41
CA GLU A 554 13.30 50.43 -4.04
C GLU A 554 13.35 49.35 -5.14
N SER A 555 12.95 48.13 -4.79
CA SER A 555 12.94 47.00 -5.73
C SER A 555 11.90 47.19 -6.84
N ALA A 556 10.75 47.81 -6.52
CA ALA A 556 9.75 48.17 -7.52
C ALA A 556 10.29 49.18 -8.54
N LEU A 557 10.93 50.25 -8.06
CA LEU A 557 11.53 51.28 -8.91
C LEU A 557 12.63 50.71 -9.80
N PHE A 558 13.50 49.87 -9.24
CA PHE A 558 14.57 49.19 -10.00
C PHE A 558 14.02 48.40 -11.19
N ASP A 559 12.97 47.60 -10.98
CA ASP A 559 12.35 46.82 -12.05
C ASP A 559 11.66 47.71 -13.09
N PHE A 560 11.00 48.80 -12.68
CA PHE A 560 10.37 49.73 -13.62
C PHE A 560 11.38 50.52 -14.46
N GLN A 561 12.48 50.97 -13.86
CA GLN A 561 13.56 51.64 -14.59
C GLN A 561 14.20 50.73 -15.63
N ARG A 562 14.48 49.48 -15.25
CA ARG A 562 15.05 48.49 -16.16
C ARG A 562 14.10 48.13 -17.29
N ALA A 563 12.81 47.96 -16.99
CA ALA A 563 11.78 47.72 -17.99
C ALA A 563 11.64 48.90 -18.97
N ALA A 564 11.66 50.15 -18.47
CA ALA A 564 11.58 51.36 -19.29
C ALA A 564 12.83 51.56 -20.17
N HIS A 565 14.00 51.14 -19.70
CA HIS A 565 15.23 51.18 -20.49
C HIS A 565 15.17 50.23 -21.70
N ILE A 566 14.55 49.05 -21.54
CA ILE A 566 14.44 48.04 -22.60
C ILE A 566 13.31 48.40 -23.59
N GLU A 567 12.15 48.85 -23.10
CA GLU A 567 11.01 49.29 -23.93
C GLU A 567 10.59 50.73 -23.58
N PRO A 568 11.28 51.77 -24.11
CA PRO A 568 10.97 53.17 -23.81
C PRO A 568 9.59 53.63 -24.29
N SER A 569 9.05 52.99 -25.33
CA SER A 569 7.72 53.30 -25.88
C SER A 569 6.56 52.76 -25.04
N ASN A 570 6.82 51.98 -23.99
CA ASN A 570 5.78 51.37 -23.16
C ASN A 570 5.23 52.37 -22.12
N GLY A 571 4.15 53.06 -22.48
CA GLY A 571 3.55 54.11 -21.64
C GLY A 571 3.10 53.64 -20.24
N LEU A 572 2.73 52.37 -20.06
CA LEU A 572 2.34 51.82 -18.76
C LEU A 572 3.54 51.67 -17.82
N VAL A 573 4.66 51.16 -18.34
CA VAL A 573 5.91 51.02 -17.59
C VAL A 573 6.45 52.39 -17.22
N TRP A 574 6.46 53.34 -18.17
CA TRP A 574 6.95 54.69 -17.95
C TRP A 574 6.14 55.43 -16.88
N LYS A 575 4.81 55.33 -16.92
CA LYS A 575 3.93 55.90 -15.89
C LYS A 575 4.26 55.35 -14.50
N LYS A 576 4.42 54.02 -14.36
CA LYS A 576 4.80 53.40 -13.08
C LYS A 576 6.18 53.84 -12.61
N MET A 577 7.17 53.91 -13.50
CA MET A 577 8.51 54.39 -13.18
C MET A 577 8.49 55.80 -12.60
N VAL A 578 7.81 56.75 -13.26
CA VAL A 578 7.72 58.15 -12.79
C VAL A 578 7.00 58.23 -11.43
N THR A 579 5.90 57.48 -11.25
CA THR A 579 5.20 57.43 -9.97
C THR A 579 6.09 56.94 -8.83
N TYR A 580 6.81 55.83 -9.03
CA TYR A 580 7.65 55.25 -7.99
C TYR A 580 8.95 56.02 -7.78
N SER A 581 9.46 56.76 -8.78
CA SER A 581 10.58 57.68 -8.61
C SER A 581 10.24 58.80 -7.63
N LYS A 582 9.05 59.42 -7.78
CA LYS A 582 8.58 60.45 -6.85
C LYS A 582 8.38 59.91 -5.43
N LEU A 583 7.77 58.74 -5.31
CA LEU A 583 7.58 58.08 -4.00
C LEU A 583 8.90 57.75 -3.31
N TRP A 584 9.91 57.34 -4.08
CA TRP A 584 11.24 57.09 -3.56
C TRP A 584 11.91 58.37 -3.07
N GLU A 585 11.88 59.46 -3.86
CA GLU A 585 12.40 60.77 -3.46
C GLU A 585 11.77 61.30 -2.17
N GLU A 586 10.44 61.18 -2.04
CA GLU A 586 9.71 61.55 -0.82
C GLU A 586 10.13 60.70 0.40
N ALA A 587 10.30 59.38 0.20
CA ALA A 587 10.73 58.46 1.25
C ALA A 587 12.16 58.76 1.71
N THR A 588 13.10 59.00 0.80
CA THR A 588 14.49 59.39 1.11
C THR A 588 14.52 60.72 1.87
N LYS A 589 13.79 61.73 1.39
CA LYS A 589 13.71 63.04 2.06
C LYS A 589 13.15 62.94 3.48
N LYS A 590 12.15 62.06 3.69
CA LYS A 590 11.60 61.80 5.03
C LYS A 590 12.62 61.11 5.94
N SER A 591 13.37 60.13 5.41
CA SER A 591 14.45 59.46 6.14
C SER A 591 15.56 60.43 6.54
N ASP A 592 16.03 61.25 5.61
CA ASP A 592 17.06 62.26 5.86
C ASP A 592 16.63 63.28 6.92
N ASN A 593 15.37 63.71 6.89
CA ASN A 593 14.81 64.60 7.91
C ASN A 593 14.71 63.94 9.30
N LEU A 594 14.44 62.63 9.37
CA LEU A 594 14.44 61.88 10.63
C LEU A 594 15.86 61.74 11.17
N LEU A 595 16.83 61.36 10.33
CA LEU A 595 18.24 61.28 10.72
C LEU A 595 18.76 62.63 11.22
N LYS A 596 18.47 63.73 10.51
CA LYS A 596 18.82 65.08 10.95
C LYS A 596 18.20 65.47 12.29
N LYS A 597 17.03 64.94 12.65
CA LYS A 597 16.41 65.14 13.97
C LYS A 597 17.04 64.26 15.05
N MET A 598 17.44 63.03 14.73
CA MET A 598 18.09 62.11 15.67
C MET A 598 19.53 62.53 16.02
N PHE A 599 20.26 63.14 15.08
CA PHE A 599 21.64 63.58 15.27
C PHE A 599 21.79 65.06 15.66
N LYS A 600 20.69 65.78 15.89
CA LYS A 600 20.71 67.06 16.61
C LYS A 600 20.72 66.78 18.12
N ILE A 601 21.90 66.85 18.73
CA ILE A 601 22.10 67.14 20.17
C ILE A 601 21.99 68.66 20.36
#